data_AF-A0A2N8TAM6-F1
#
_entry.id   AF-A0A2N8TAM6-F1
#
_cell.length_a   1.000
_cell.length_b   1.000
_cell.length_c   1.000
_cell.angle_alpha   90.00
_cell.angle_beta   90.00
_cell.angle_gamma   90.00
#
_symmetry.space_group_name_H-M   'P 1'
#
loop_
_entity.id
_entity.type
_entity.pdbx_description
1 polymer ?
#
loop_
_entity_poly.entity_id
_entity_poly.type
_entity_poly.pdbx_seq_one_letter_code
_entity_poly.pdbx_strand_id
1 'polypeptide(L)'
;VVEVSVRLIDGFSPGELFPNPATYALLLGGGAAFLLLTSALQRGSVTTATAGLVLGETVAPALIGVVWLGDRTRPGLGWLAILGFAVAVAGALALSRFGEAPVEAKESVAAPS
;
A
#
# COMPACT_ATOMS: atom_id res chain seq x y z
N VAL A 1 0.01 9.69 -2.12
CA VAL A 1 0.71 10.87 -1.55
C VAL A 1 1.85 11.33 -2.46
N VAL A 2 2.83 10.46 -2.79
CA VAL A 2 3.98 10.84 -3.64
C VAL A 2 3.55 11.43 -4.99
N GLU A 3 2.67 10.74 -5.72
CA GLU A 3 2.14 11.23 -7.01
C GLU A 3 1.44 12.58 -6.88
N VAL A 4 0.59 12.74 -5.85
CA VAL A 4 -0.14 13.98 -5.59
C VAL A 4 0.83 15.11 -5.25
N SER A 5 1.83 14.87 -4.40
CA SER A 5 2.85 15.85 -4.06
C SER A 5 3.68 16.28 -5.26
N VAL A 6 4.06 15.36 -6.15
CA VAL A 6 4.79 15.69 -7.40
C VAL A 6 3.97 16.60 -8.31
N ARG A 7 2.64 16.43 -8.35
CA ARG A 7 1.74 17.30 -9.12
C ARG A 7 1.51 18.68 -8.49
N LEU A 8 1.89 18.87 -7.23
CA LEU A 8 1.71 20.12 -6.46
C LEU A 8 3.01 20.89 -6.24
N ILE A 9 4.16 20.32 -6.62
CA ILE A 9 5.47 20.94 -6.50
C ILE A 9 5.89 21.40 -7.90
N ASP A 10 5.61 22.66 -8.20
CA ASP A 10 5.89 23.27 -9.51
C ASP A 10 7.36 23.71 -9.68
N GLY A 11 8.11 23.82 -8.58
CA GLY A 11 9.51 24.23 -8.58
C GLY A 11 10.32 23.65 -7.41
N PHE A 12 11.62 23.48 -7.63
CA PHE A 12 12.55 22.83 -6.70
C PHE A 12 13.48 23.81 -5.97
N SER A 13 13.22 25.11 -6.07
CA SER A 13 14.02 26.10 -5.34
C SER A 13 13.73 25.97 -3.83
N PRO A 14 14.74 26.13 -2.95
CA PRO A 14 14.49 26.06 -1.50
C PRO A 14 13.40 27.04 -1.03
N GLY A 15 13.33 28.23 -1.64
CA GLY A 15 12.33 29.26 -1.33
C GLY A 15 10.89 28.86 -1.65
N GLU A 16 10.67 27.93 -2.58
CA GLU A 16 9.34 27.42 -2.96
C GLU A 16 8.98 26.14 -2.21
N LEU A 17 9.96 25.29 -1.92
CA LEU A 17 9.74 24.01 -1.24
C LEU A 17 9.39 24.16 0.24
N PHE A 18 10.06 25.08 0.95
CA PHE A 18 9.83 25.31 2.39
C PHE A 18 8.41 25.79 2.72
N PRO A 19 7.80 26.75 2.01
CA PRO A 19 6.42 27.12 2.28
C PRO A 19 5.39 26.14 1.71
N ASN A 20 5.77 25.21 0.83
CA ASN A 20 4.83 24.31 0.17
C ASN A 20 4.42 23.13 1.08
N PRO A 21 3.14 23.02 1.48
CA PRO A 21 2.66 21.93 2.34
C PRO A 21 2.80 20.54 1.70
N ALA A 22 2.82 20.43 0.37
CA ALA A 22 2.99 19.17 -0.35
C ALA A 22 4.37 18.54 -0.10
N THR A 23 5.39 19.36 0.14
CA THR A 23 6.75 18.91 0.51
C THR A 23 6.72 18.16 1.84
N TYR A 24 6.02 18.69 2.83
CA TYR A 24 5.90 18.05 4.15
C TYR A 24 5.04 16.80 4.09
N ALA A 25 3.93 16.83 3.34
CA ALA A 25 3.11 15.64 3.12
C ALA A 25 3.91 14.50 2.45
N LEU A 26 4.78 14.85 1.49
CA LEU A 26 5.67 13.89 0.83
C LEU A 26 6.68 13.29 1.82
N LEU A 27 7.39 14.13 2.56
CA LEU A 27 8.45 13.68 3.48
C LEU A 27 7.87 12.86 4.64
N LEU A 28 6.82 13.36 5.28
CA LEU A 28 6.20 12.68 6.42
C LEU A 28 5.45 11.43 5.96
N GLY A 29 4.64 11.54 4.91
CA GLY A 29 3.86 10.41 4.39
C GLY A 29 4.75 9.32 3.80
N GLY A 30 5.68 9.69 2.91
CA GLY A 30 6.64 8.76 2.29
C GLY A 30 7.61 8.17 3.31
N GLY A 31 8.14 8.99 4.22
CA GLY A 31 9.02 8.54 5.29
C GLY A 31 8.32 7.57 6.24
N ALA A 32 7.11 7.88 6.71
CA ALA A 32 6.34 6.98 7.55
C ALA A 32 6.01 5.67 6.82
N ALA A 33 5.55 5.73 5.56
CA ALA A 33 5.26 4.53 4.77
C ALA A 33 6.50 3.64 4.60
N PHE A 34 7.66 4.23 4.30
CA PHE A 34 8.92 3.50 4.17
C PHE A 34 9.36 2.84 5.49
N LEU A 35 9.26 3.56 6.61
CA LEU A 35 9.61 3.04 7.93
C LEU A 35 8.66 1.91 8.37
N LEU A 36 7.37 2.07 8.11
CA LEU A 36 6.36 1.04 8.38
C LEU A 36 6.60 -0.21 7.52
N LEU A 37 6.87 -0.04 6.22
CA LEU A 37 7.18 -1.15 5.32
C LEU A 37 8.46 -1.87 5.74
N THR A 38 9.54 -1.12 5.99
CA THR A 38 10.82 -1.68 6.46
C THR A 38 10.62 -2.46 7.77
N SER A 39 9.89 -1.87 8.71
CA SER A 39 9.54 -2.49 9.98
C SER A 39 8.71 -3.77 9.82
N ALA A 40 7.78 -3.80 8.87
CA ALA A 40 6.97 -4.97 8.55
C ALA A 40 7.82 -6.09 7.93
N LEU A 41 8.74 -5.75 7.02
CA LEU A 41 9.67 -6.70 6.40
C LEU A 41 10.68 -7.27 7.41
N GLN A 42 11.11 -6.49 8.39
CA GLN A 42 12.02 -6.96 9.44
C GLN A 42 11.35 -7.94 10.42
N ARG A 43 10.04 -7.82 10.63
CA ARG A 43 9.29 -8.60 11.65
C ARG A 43 8.40 -9.69 11.06
N GLY A 44 8.16 -9.67 9.76
CA GLY A 44 7.20 -10.54 9.08
C GLY A 44 7.68 -10.95 7.70
N SER A 45 6.80 -11.60 6.94
CA SER A 45 7.12 -12.07 5.60
C SER A 45 6.91 -10.98 4.53
N VAL A 46 7.62 -11.12 3.41
CA VAL A 46 7.50 -10.22 2.25
C VAL A 46 6.06 -10.22 1.73
N THR A 47 5.43 -11.40 1.66
CA THR A 47 4.05 -11.57 1.21
C THR A 47 3.08 -10.78 2.09
N THR A 48 3.22 -10.92 3.41
CA THR A 48 2.35 -10.22 4.37
C THR A 48 2.56 -8.71 4.31
N ALA A 49 3.81 -8.26 4.30
CA ALA A 49 4.15 -6.85 4.26
C ALA A 49 3.64 -6.18 2.97
N THR A 50 3.82 -6.84 1.82
CA THR A 50 3.38 -6.34 0.51
C THR A 50 1.86 -6.35 0.40
N ALA A 51 1.20 -7.42 0.84
CA ALA A 51 -0.26 -7.49 0.84
C ALA A 51 -0.89 -6.38 1.70
N GLY A 52 -0.33 -6.12 2.89
CA GLY A 52 -0.76 -5.04 3.76
C GLY A 52 -0.54 -3.65 3.14
N LEU A 53 0.60 -3.44 2.46
CA LEU A 53 0.88 -2.19 1.74
C LEU A 53 -0.15 -1.91 0.65
N VAL A 54 -0.37 -2.88 -0.25
CA VAL A 54 -1.31 -2.75 -1.37
C VAL A 54 -2.74 -2.48 -0.87
N LEU A 55 -3.15 -3.18 0.20
CA LEU A 55 -4.42 -2.91 0.85
C LEU A 55 -4.49 -1.49 1.40
N GLY A 56 -3.45 -1.02 2.08
CA GLY A 56 -3.39 0.36 2.58
C GLY A 56 -3.53 1.40 1.45
N GLU A 57 -2.83 1.20 0.35
CA GLU A 57 -2.86 2.07 -0.83
C GLU A 57 -4.20 2.05 -1.57
N THR A 58 -5.02 1.00 -1.37
CA THR A 58 -6.34 0.89 -2.00
C THR A 58 -7.46 1.40 -1.07
N VAL A 59 -7.44 0.95 0.19
CA VAL A 59 -8.47 1.23 1.19
C VAL A 59 -8.47 2.71 1.56
N ALA A 60 -7.29 3.29 1.79
CA ALA A 60 -7.19 4.68 2.24
C ALA A 60 -7.79 5.68 1.23
N PRO A 61 -7.38 5.72 -0.05
CA PRO A 61 -7.98 6.66 -1.01
C PRO A 61 -9.44 6.33 -1.31
N ALA A 62 -9.87 5.06 -1.29
CA ALA A 62 -11.27 4.71 -1.47
C ALA A 62 -12.15 5.29 -0.35
N LEU A 63 -11.72 5.18 0.91
CA LEU A 63 -12.43 5.79 2.04
C LEU A 63 -12.42 7.32 1.95
N ILE A 64 -11.28 7.91 1.57
CA ILE A 64 -11.17 9.36 1.36
C ILE A 64 -12.17 9.83 0.30
N GLY A 65 -12.20 9.13 -0.84
CA GLY A 65 -13.09 9.36 -1.97
C GLY A 65 -14.57 9.36 -1.55
N VAL A 66 -15.01 8.31 -0.86
CA VAL A 66 -16.43 8.12 -0.51
C VAL A 66 -16.88 9.06 0.60
N VAL A 67 -16.09 9.21 1.66
CA VAL A 67 -16.51 9.95 2.87
C VAL A 67 -16.37 11.46 2.70
N TRP A 68 -15.30 11.93 2.05
CA TRP A 68 -15.01 13.35 1.96
C TRP A 68 -15.18 13.94 0.55
N LEU A 69 -14.87 13.18 -0.51
CA LEU A 69 -14.97 13.69 -1.89
C LEU A 69 -16.32 13.38 -2.55
N GLY A 70 -17.15 12.56 -1.92
CA GLY A 70 -18.49 12.22 -2.40
C GLY A 70 -18.51 11.22 -3.55
N ASP A 71 -17.46 10.40 -3.70
CA ASP A 71 -17.40 9.35 -4.72
C ASP A 71 -18.59 8.39 -4.57
N ARG A 72 -19.38 8.29 -5.65
CA ARG A 72 -20.61 7.49 -5.68
C ARG A 72 -20.59 6.62 -6.92
N THR A 73 -20.77 5.32 -6.73
CA THR A 73 -21.07 4.41 -7.84
C THR A 73 -22.45 4.71 -8.42
N ARG A 74 -22.69 4.29 -9.67
CA ARG A 74 -24.00 4.45 -10.33
C ARG A 74 -25.14 4.00 -9.41
N PRO A 75 -26.31 4.67 -9.45
CA PRO A 75 -27.45 4.31 -8.63
C PRO A 75 -27.78 2.82 -8.73
N GLY A 76 -27.95 2.15 -7.59
CA GLY A 76 -28.23 0.71 -7.51
C GLY A 76 -27.01 -0.22 -7.52
N LEU A 77 -25.80 0.25 -7.86
CA LEU A 77 -24.59 -0.59 -7.89
C LEU A 77 -23.70 -0.49 -6.63
N GLY A 78 -24.10 0.30 -5.61
CA GLY A 78 -23.29 0.49 -4.40
C GLY A 78 -23.01 -0.81 -3.64
N TRP A 79 -23.97 -1.74 -3.61
CA TRP A 79 -23.78 -3.04 -2.98
C TRP A 79 -22.71 -3.87 -3.70
N LEU A 80 -22.61 -3.74 -5.03
CA LEU A 80 -21.63 -4.46 -5.85
C LEU A 80 -20.22 -3.90 -5.61
N ALA A 81 -20.11 -2.59 -5.39
CA ALA A 81 -18.86 -1.95 -5.01
C ALA A 81 -18.38 -2.42 -3.62
N ILE A 82 -19.28 -2.46 -2.63
CA ILE A 82 -18.97 -2.95 -1.29
C ILE A 82 -18.57 -4.43 -1.35
N LEU A 83 -19.33 -5.25 -2.09
CA LEU A 83 -19.05 -6.68 -2.24
C LEU A 83 -17.69 -6.90 -2.93
N GLY A 84 -17.44 -6.25 -4.06
CA GLY A 84 -16.18 -6.36 -4.79
C GLY A 84 -14.98 -5.93 -3.95
N PHE A 85 -15.12 -4.83 -3.19
CA PHE A 85 -14.11 -4.38 -2.26
C PHE A 85 -13.86 -5.38 -1.12
N ALA A 86 -14.92 -5.92 -0.52
CA ALA A 86 -14.81 -6.94 0.52
C ALA A 86 -14.12 -8.21 0.00
N VAL A 87 -14.44 -8.65 -1.22
CA VAL A 87 -13.77 -9.79 -1.88
C VAL A 87 -12.29 -9.50 -2.13
N ALA A 88 -11.95 -8.30 -2.60
CA ALA A 88 -10.55 -7.91 -2.81
C ALA A 88 -9.76 -7.89 -1.48
N VAL A 89 -10.34 -7.33 -0.42
CA VAL A 89 -9.75 -7.33 0.92
C VAL A 89 -9.55 -8.76 1.43
N ALA A 90 -10.58 -9.60 1.34
CA ALA A 90 -10.52 -11.00 1.75
C ALA A 90 -9.44 -11.77 0.96
N GLY A 91 -9.34 -11.56 -0.35
CA GLY A 91 -8.33 -12.19 -1.20
C GLY A 91 -6.91 -11.79 -0.81
N ALA A 92 -6.65 -10.50 -0.56
CA ALA A 92 -5.35 -10.03 -0.10
C ALA A 92 -4.99 -10.57 1.30
N LEU A 93 -5.97 -10.67 2.21
CA LEU A 93 -5.77 -11.30 3.53
C LEU A 93 -5.50 -12.80 3.40
N ALA A 94 -6.22 -13.51 2.53
CA ALA A 94 -5.96 -14.91 2.25
C ALA A 94 -4.54 -15.11 1.66
N LEU A 95 -4.13 -14.26 0.72
CA LEU A 95 -2.77 -14.28 0.17
C LEU A 95 -1.72 -14.01 1.25
N SER A 96 -1.96 -13.05 2.16
CA SER A 96 -1.04 -12.80 3.28
C SER A 96 -0.89 -14.00 4.21
N ARG A 97 -1.94 -14.82 4.37
CA ARG A 97 -1.94 -15.97 5.27
C ARG A 97 -1.35 -17.23 4.65
N PHE A 98 -1.53 -17.42 3.34
CA PHE A 98 -1.24 -18.68 2.63
C PHE A 98 -0.27 -18.54 1.46
N GLY A 99 0.18 -17.33 1.13
CA GLY A 99 0.98 -17.06 -0.06
C GLY A 99 2.48 -17.31 0.08
N GLU A 100 2.97 -17.66 1.26
CA GLU A 100 4.36 -18.12 1.41
C GLU A 100 4.55 -19.40 0.59
N ALA A 101 5.44 -19.37 -0.41
CA ALA A 101 5.84 -20.57 -1.12
C ALA A 101 6.49 -21.56 -0.14
N PRO A 102 6.17 -22.87 -0.20
CA PRO A 102 6.90 -23.87 0.55
C PRO A 102 8.40 -23.68 0.26
N VAL A 103 9.20 -23.49 1.31
CA VAL A 103 10.65 -23.45 1.15
C VAL A 103 11.02 -24.81 0.57
N GLU A 104 11.39 -24.84 -0.71
CA GLU A 104 12.00 -25.98 -1.34
C GLU A 104 13.19 -26.33 -0.46
N ALA A 105 13.02 -27.39 0.34
CA ALA A 105 14.02 -27.90 1.25
C ALA A 105 15.23 -28.14 0.36
N LYS A 106 16.17 -27.21 0.42
CA LYS A 106 17.38 -27.20 -0.40
C LYS A 106 17.86 -28.62 -0.39
N GLU A 107 17.74 -29.21 -1.57
CA GLU A 107 18.21 -30.51 -1.94
C GLU A 107 19.52 -30.69 -1.18
N SER A 108 19.48 -31.61 -0.21
CA SER A 108 20.67 -32.26 0.28
C SER A 108 21.26 -32.93 -0.95
N VAL A 109 21.96 -32.14 -1.75
CA VAL A 109 22.87 -32.61 -2.77
C VAL A 109 23.96 -33.30 -1.97
N ALA A 110 23.72 -34.59 -1.77
CA ALA A 110 24.72 -35.62 -1.63
C ALA A 110 25.98 -35.21 -2.42
N ALA A 111 27.08 -34.94 -1.71
CA ALA A 111 28.24 -35.84 -1.52
C ALA A 111 29.20 -35.85 -2.74
N PRO A 112 30.53 -35.95 -2.54
CA PRO A 112 31.11 -37.22 -2.09
C PRO A 112 32.14 -37.11 -0.96
N SER A 113 32.31 -38.27 -0.31
CA SER A 113 33.36 -38.66 0.64
C SER A 113 34.78 -38.52 0.12
#